data_AF-A0A7V6IK50-F1
#
_entry.id   AF-A0A7V6IK50-F1
#
_cell.length_a   1.000
_cell.length_b   1.000
_cell.length_c   1.000
_cell.angle_alpha   90.00
_cell.angle_beta   90.00
_cell.angle_gamma   90.00
#
_symmetry.space_group_name_H-M   'P 1'
#
loop_
_entity.id
_entity.type
_entity.pdbx_description
1 polymer ?
#
loop_
_entity_poly.entity_id
_entity_poly.type
_entity_poly.pdbx_seq_one_letter_code
_entity_poly.pdbx_strand_id
1 'polypeptide(L)'
;MTKTDLFLELAKPNTKGVSRWVNTSEFVGKYKVLQLGNGGSWCRASSTLAKKYIVEFDKSKTSGNSIDAIRLLGFNTEKTFNQNIRQDIKDFYKNQNCVMLGINGNSENTKIEIDHKDGRKDNCRISDTKTQKLEDFQPLSKAANNAKRQICKRCKETNLRWNAKNLKGNPYSFYEGNEIYTKELGCKGCYQYDPVAYRKTSVLKISHEITENIMKKLYPED
;
A
#
# COMPACT_ATOMS: atom_id res chain seq x y z
N MET A 1 10.72 -21.46 18.68
CA MET A 1 9.96 -20.38 19.36
C MET A 1 10.06 -19.12 18.52
N THR A 2 8.94 -18.47 18.19
CA THR A 2 8.95 -17.26 17.36
C THR A 2 9.35 -16.02 18.18
N LYS A 3 9.71 -14.90 17.52
CA LYS A 3 9.95 -13.62 18.22
C LYS A 3 8.71 -13.14 18.97
N THR A 4 7.52 -13.41 18.45
CA THR A 4 6.25 -13.12 19.13
C THR A 4 6.14 -13.91 20.43
N ASP A 5 6.41 -15.23 20.40
CA ASP A 5 6.32 -16.06 21.60
C ASP A 5 7.32 -15.62 22.68
N LEU A 6 8.57 -15.33 22.28
CA LEU A 6 9.61 -14.82 23.18
C LEU A 6 9.21 -13.48 23.81
N PHE A 7 8.61 -12.57 23.04
CA PHE A 7 8.15 -11.30 23.59
C PHE A 7 6.98 -11.49 24.56
N LEU A 8 6.03 -12.37 24.25
CA LEU A 8 4.90 -12.65 25.14
C LEU A 8 5.37 -13.28 26.46
N GLU A 9 6.39 -14.14 26.41
CA GLU A 9 7.03 -14.70 27.61
C GLU A 9 7.60 -13.60 28.51
N LEU A 10 8.26 -12.60 27.91
CA LEU A 10 8.88 -11.49 28.62
C LEU A 10 7.85 -10.47 29.13
N ALA A 11 6.85 -10.15 28.30
CA ALA A 11 5.84 -9.12 28.54
C ALA A 11 4.72 -9.56 29.49
N LYS A 12 4.47 -10.86 29.62
CA LYS A 12 3.46 -11.47 30.51
C LYS A 12 2.09 -10.77 30.45
N PRO A 13 1.43 -10.73 29.28
CA PRO A 13 0.13 -10.10 29.16
C PRO A 13 -0.93 -10.79 30.02
N ASN A 14 -1.88 -10.02 30.53
CA ASN A 14 -3.02 -10.53 31.30
C ASN A 14 -4.10 -11.15 30.38
N THR A 15 -5.22 -11.58 30.98
CA THR A 15 -6.36 -12.19 30.26
C THR A 15 -7.01 -11.27 29.23
N LYS A 16 -6.83 -9.95 29.34
CA LYS A 16 -7.30 -8.95 28.37
C LYS A 16 -6.26 -8.66 27.28
N GLY A 17 -5.10 -9.31 27.31
CA GLY A 17 -4.00 -9.09 26.37
C GLY A 17 -3.16 -7.85 26.67
N VAL A 18 -3.30 -7.25 27.87
CA VAL A 18 -2.54 -6.07 28.28
C VAL A 18 -1.26 -6.50 28.98
N SER A 19 -0.11 -5.94 28.59
CA SER A 19 1.19 -6.27 29.18
C SER A 19 1.80 -5.10 29.95
N ARG A 20 2.82 -5.41 30.77
CA ARG A 20 3.74 -4.37 31.27
C ARG A 20 4.56 -3.75 30.13
N TRP A 21 5.22 -2.64 30.42
CA TRP A 21 6.32 -2.15 29.59
C TRP A 21 7.51 -3.11 29.67
N VAL A 22 8.06 -3.44 28.50
CA VAL A 22 9.30 -4.19 28.33
C VAL A 22 10.33 -3.27 27.70
N ASN A 23 11.39 -2.96 28.42
CA ASN A 23 12.46 -2.09 27.93
C ASN A 23 13.33 -2.85 26.93
N THR A 24 13.87 -2.15 25.93
CA THR A 24 14.80 -2.76 24.96
C THR A 24 16.09 -3.28 25.60
N SER A 25 16.47 -2.74 26.77
CA SER A 25 17.56 -3.24 27.60
C SER A 25 17.31 -4.64 28.16
N GLU A 26 16.06 -5.11 28.21
CA GLU A 26 15.71 -6.47 28.62
C GLU A 26 15.95 -7.51 27.51
N PHE A 27 16.26 -7.07 26.27
CA PHE A 27 16.55 -7.94 25.14
C PHE A 27 17.99 -8.49 25.20
N VAL A 28 18.25 -9.27 26.24
CA VAL A 28 19.53 -9.95 26.52
C VAL A 28 19.35 -11.47 26.57
N GLY A 29 20.47 -12.21 26.55
CA GLY A 29 20.45 -13.67 26.60
C GLY A 29 19.57 -14.28 25.51
N LYS A 30 18.62 -15.14 25.90
CA LYS A 30 17.66 -15.76 24.97
C LYS A 30 16.75 -14.76 24.25
N TYR A 31 16.55 -13.56 24.80
CA TYR A 31 15.73 -12.50 24.21
C TYR A 31 16.52 -11.58 23.27
N LYS A 32 17.83 -11.77 23.11
CA LYS A 32 18.68 -10.95 22.22
C LYS A 32 18.16 -10.87 20.79
N VAL A 33 17.47 -11.92 20.31
CA VAL A 33 16.83 -11.95 18.98
C VAL A 33 15.69 -10.92 18.81
N LEU A 34 15.19 -10.35 19.92
CA LEU A 34 14.17 -9.30 19.93
C LEU A 34 14.76 -7.90 19.72
N GLN A 35 16.09 -7.75 19.75
CA GLN A 35 16.76 -6.47 19.49
C GLN A 35 16.23 -5.82 18.20
N LEU A 36 15.94 -4.53 18.33
CA LEU A 36 15.30 -3.75 17.28
C LEU A 36 16.36 -3.28 16.29
N GLY A 37 16.30 -3.81 15.07
CA GLY A 37 16.97 -3.19 13.92
C GLY A 37 16.09 -2.12 13.30
N ASN A 38 16.41 -1.73 12.06
CA ASN A 38 15.65 -0.73 11.32
C ASN A 38 14.16 -1.13 11.19
N GLY A 39 13.29 -0.33 11.82
CA GLY A 39 11.84 -0.42 11.68
C GLY A 39 11.15 -1.57 12.42
N GLY A 40 11.79 -2.20 13.42
CA GLY A 40 11.13 -3.11 14.36
C GLY A 40 10.34 -4.23 13.69
N SER A 41 10.99 -5.03 12.84
CA SER A 41 10.32 -5.95 11.89
C SER A 41 9.25 -6.88 12.49
N TRP A 42 9.42 -7.29 13.75
CA TRP A 42 8.54 -8.22 14.45
C TRP A 42 7.46 -7.55 15.33
N CYS A 43 7.55 -6.24 15.58
CA CYS A 43 6.62 -5.50 16.42
C CYS A 43 5.89 -4.36 15.68
N ARG A 44 6.33 -3.98 14.47
CA ARG A 44 5.68 -2.95 13.64
C ARG A 44 4.22 -3.29 13.30
N ALA A 45 3.45 -2.30 12.85
CA ALA A 45 2.01 -2.44 12.55
C ALA A 45 1.63 -3.60 11.60
N SER A 46 2.52 -4.01 10.69
CA SER A 46 2.29 -5.13 9.78
C SER A 46 2.75 -6.50 10.29
N SER A 47 3.31 -6.54 11.51
CA SER A 47 3.86 -7.75 12.12
C SER A 47 2.79 -8.72 12.61
N THR A 48 3.16 -9.99 12.79
CA THR A 48 2.28 -11.00 13.39
C THR A 48 1.83 -10.63 14.80
N LEU A 49 2.67 -9.92 15.57
CA LEU A 49 2.32 -9.43 16.90
C LEU A 49 1.19 -8.38 16.81
N ALA A 50 1.36 -7.38 15.93
CA ALA A 50 0.38 -6.30 15.75
C ALA A 50 -0.96 -6.77 15.16
N LYS A 51 -0.97 -7.91 14.46
CA LYS A 51 -2.23 -8.56 14.03
C LYS A 51 -3.04 -9.15 15.18
N LYS A 52 -2.38 -9.53 16.28
CA LYS A 52 -3.02 -10.15 17.45
C LYS A 52 -3.25 -9.17 18.60
N TYR A 53 -2.38 -8.17 18.74
CA TYR A 53 -2.38 -7.24 19.85
C TYR A 53 -2.22 -5.80 19.37
N ILE A 54 -2.79 -4.86 20.12
CA ILE A 54 -2.50 -3.44 19.97
C ILE A 54 -1.13 -3.19 20.60
N VAL A 55 -0.14 -2.84 19.79
CA VAL A 55 1.25 -2.61 20.22
C VAL A 55 1.50 -1.12 20.38
N GLU A 56 2.04 -0.73 21.53
CA GLU A 56 2.43 0.63 21.83
C GLU A 56 3.93 0.73 22.08
N PHE A 57 4.51 1.86 21.68
CA PHE A 57 5.94 2.15 21.78
C PHE A 57 6.17 3.37 22.65
N ASP A 58 7.07 3.23 23.62
CA ASP A 58 7.69 4.36 24.31
C ASP A 58 8.93 4.78 23.52
N LYS A 59 9.04 6.08 23.24
CA LYS A 59 10.17 6.72 22.54
C LYS A 59 10.64 7.99 23.27
N SER A 60 10.27 8.14 24.54
CA SER A 60 10.46 9.38 25.28
C SER A 60 11.87 9.54 25.86
N LYS A 61 12.66 8.46 25.95
CA LYS A 61 13.97 8.48 26.61
C LYS A 61 15.11 8.73 25.63
N THR A 62 15.10 8.04 24.49
CA THR A 62 16.16 8.20 23.48
C THR A 62 15.73 9.24 22.45
N SER A 63 16.61 10.21 22.15
CA SER A 63 16.34 11.20 21.11
C SER A 63 16.16 10.56 19.73
N GLY A 64 15.23 11.11 18.96
CA GLY A 64 14.91 10.63 17.61
C GLY A 64 13.78 9.59 17.58
N ASN A 65 13.91 8.58 16.71
CA ASN A 65 12.84 7.62 16.42
C ASN A 65 13.02 6.25 17.09
N SER A 66 14.05 6.12 17.92
CA SER A 66 14.39 4.91 18.65
C SER A 66 13.24 4.51 19.58
N ILE A 67 13.07 3.21 19.76
CA ILE A 67 12.05 2.65 20.66
C ILE A 67 12.76 2.26 21.95
N ASP A 68 12.28 2.79 23.07
CA ASP A 68 12.83 2.54 24.40
C ASP A 68 12.14 1.36 25.09
N ALA A 69 10.82 1.27 24.94
CA ALA A 69 10.03 0.18 25.49
C ALA A 69 8.82 -0.16 24.62
N ILE A 70 8.30 -1.38 24.81
CA ILE A 70 7.14 -1.90 24.09
C ILE A 70 6.14 -2.45 25.11
N ARG A 71 4.84 -2.17 24.91
CA ARG A 71 3.75 -2.85 25.64
C ARG A 71 2.60 -3.24 24.72
N LEU A 72 1.75 -4.13 25.23
CA LEU A 72 0.50 -4.53 24.61
C LEU A 72 -0.66 -3.87 25.36
N LEU A 73 -1.60 -3.29 24.62
CA LEU A 73 -2.80 -2.62 25.16
C LEU A 73 -4.05 -3.48 25.10
N GLY A 74 -3.93 -4.74 24.67
CA GLY A 74 -5.04 -5.66 24.50
C GLY A 74 -5.03 -6.34 23.14
N PHE A 75 -6.05 -7.15 22.87
CA PHE A 75 -6.21 -7.84 21.59
C PHE A 75 -6.59 -6.87 20.47
N ASN A 76 -6.02 -7.08 19.29
CA ASN A 76 -6.42 -6.37 18.09
C ASN A 76 -7.62 -7.09 17.46
N THR A 77 -8.75 -6.40 17.35
CA THR A 77 -9.99 -6.90 16.74
C THR A 77 -10.18 -6.45 15.30
N GLU A 78 -9.29 -5.58 14.78
CA GLU A 78 -9.38 -5.09 13.42
C GLU A 78 -9.04 -6.18 12.39
N LYS A 79 -9.89 -6.32 11.37
CA LYS A 79 -9.59 -7.18 10.23
C LYS A 79 -8.44 -6.59 9.43
N THR A 80 -7.30 -7.27 9.42
CA THR A 80 -6.14 -6.85 8.62
C THR A 80 -6.26 -7.33 7.18
N PHE A 81 -6.09 -6.42 6.22
CA PHE A 81 -6.04 -6.77 4.80
C PHE A 81 -4.89 -7.74 4.53
N ASN A 82 -5.19 -8.87 3.91
CA ASN A 82 -4.20 -9.85 3.51
C ASN A 82 -3.50 -9.38 2.23
N GLN A 83 -2.22 -9.05 2.35
CA GLN A 83 -1.38 -8.58 1.26
C GLN A 83 -0.88 -9.70 0.34
N ASN A 84 -1.17 -10.96 0.64
CA ASN A 84 -0.61 -12.07 -0.11
C ASN A 84 -1.21 -12.11 -1.52
N ILE A 85 -0.33 -12.25 -2.51
CA ILE A 85 -0.70 -12.35 -3.92
C ILE A 85 -0.46 -13.80 -4.36
N ARG A 86 -1.46 -14.38 -5.04
CA ARG A 86 -1.39 -15.75 -5.56
C ARG A 86 -0.20 -15.92 -6.51
N GLN A 87 0.40 -17.12 -6.48
CA GLN A 87 1.71 -17.36 -7.10
C GLN A 87 1.66 -17.29 -8.64
N ASP A 88 0.60 -17.81 -9.26
CA ASP A 88 0.32 -17.71 -10.70
C ASP A 88 0.24 -16.26 -11.19
N ILE A 89 -0.35 -15.36 -10.40
CA ILE A 89 -0.40 -13.91 -10.72
C ILE A 89 1.00 -13.31 -10.69
N LYS A 90 1.82 -13.68 -9.69
CA LYS A 90 3.22 -13.25 -9.64
C LYS A 90 3.99 -13.76 -10.85
N ASP A 91 3.78 -15.03 -11.21
CA ASP A 91 4.47 -15.66 -12.34
C ASP A 91 4.05 -15.07 -13.69
N PHE A 92 2.80 -14.65 -13.85
CA PHE A 92 2.33 -13.93 -15.03
C PHE A 92 3.03 -12.56 -15.21
N TYR A 93 3.21 -11.82 -14.12
CA TYR A 93 3.72 -10.44 -14.16
C TYR A 93 5.24 -10.29 -14.00
N LYS A 94 5.95 -11.27 -13.42
CA LYS A 94 7.38 -11.14 -13.04
C LYS A 94 8.32 -10.72 -14.16
N ASN A 95 8.00 -11.08 -15.41
CA ASN A 95 8.83 -10.79 -16.58
C ASN A 95 8.35 -9.57 -17.38
N GLN A 96 7.23 -8.94 -16.97
CA GLN A 96 6.69 -7.78 -17.66
C GLN A 96 7.37 -6.49 -17.20
N ASN A 97 7.41 -5.50 -18.09
CA ASN A 97 7.94 -4.18 -17.76
C ASN A 97 7.05 -3.44 -16.77
N CYS A 98 7.67 -2.61 -15.92
CA CYS A 98 6.97 -1.69 -15.04
C CYS A 98 5.98 -0.83 -15.84
N VAL A 99 4.69 -0.86 -15.51
CA VAL A 99 3.67 -0.11 -16.29
C VAL A 99 3.87 1.41 -16.24
N MET A 100 4.53 1.91 -15.18
CA MET A 100 4.85 3.33 -15.02
C MET A 100 6.11 3.74 -15.76
N LEU A 101 7.17 2.91 -15.73
CA LEU A 101 8.51 3.30 -16.19
C LEU A 101 8.99 2.58 -17.46
N GLY A 102 8.31 1.52 -17.90
CA GLY A 102 8.67 0.78 -19.12
C GLY A 102 9.92 -0.10 -19.01
N ILE A 103 10.44 -0.33 -17.80
CA ILE A 103 11.68 -1.10 -17.57
C ILE A 103 11.42 -2.38 -16.76
N ASN A 104 12.24 -3.39 -17.02
CA ASN A 104 12.42 -4.58 -16.18
C ASN A 104 13.94 -4.80 -16.05
N GLY A 105 14.50 -4.58 -14.86
CA GLY A 105 15.95 -4.67 -14.67
C GLY A 105 16.32 -5.34 -13.36
N ASN A 106 17.58 -5.76 -13.22
CA ASN A 106 18.01 -6.59 -12.10
C ASN A 106 18.53 -5.81 -10.88
N SER A 107 18.65 -4.48 -10.98
CA SER A 107 19.06 -3.65 -9.84
C SER A 107 17.96 -3.60 -8.76
N GLU A 108 18.34 -3.23 -7.55
CA GLU A 108 17.41 -3.13 -6.42
C GLU A 108 16.20 -2.22 -6.73
N ASN A 109 16.40 -1.14 -7.48
CA ASN A 109 15.36 -0.15 -7.79
C ASN A 109 14.56 -0.47 -9.05
N THR A 110 15.11 -1.29 -9.95
CA THR A 110 14.50 -1.62 -11.25
C THR A 110 13.84 -2.99 -11.28
N LYS A 111 14.09 -3.84 -10.27
CA LYS A 111 13.42 -5.14 -10.16
C LYS A 111 11.92 -4.99 -10.05
N ILE A 112 11.19 -5.91 -10.68
CA ILE A 112 9.74 -5.92 -10.68
C ILE A 112 9.21 -6.45 -9.36
N GLU A 113 8.26 -5.71 -8.80
CA GLU A 113 7.40 -6.07 -7.70
C GLU A 113 5.96 -6.03 -8.20
N ILE A 114 5.17 -7.05 -7.85
CA ILE A 114 3.76 -7.11 -8.20
C ILE A 114 2.99 -6.43 -7.08
N ASP A 115 2.29 -5.35 -7.40
CA ASP A 115 1.53 -4.56 -6.43
C ASP A 115 0.04 -4.54 -6.75
N HIS A 116 -0.77 -4.30 -5.73
CA HIS A 116 -2.21 -4.15 -5.87
C HIS A 116 -2.53 -2.83 -6.57
N LYS A 117 -3.45 -2.82 -7.53
CA LYS A 117 -3.95 -1.58 -8.13
C LYS A 117 -4.61 -0.68 -7.09
N ASP A 118 -5.45 -1.25 -6.24
CA ASP A 118 -6.04 -0.53 -5.10
C ASP A 118 -4.97 -0.17 -4.06
N GLY A 119 -4.64 1.12 -3.99
CA GLY A 119 -3.66 1.66 -3.06
C GLY A 119 -4.14 1.76 -1.62
N ARG A 120 -5.46 1.80 -1.37
CA ARG A 120 -6.02 1.89 -0.01
C ARG A 120 -6.21 0.54 0.64
N LYS A 121 -6.39 -0.51 -0.17
CA LYS A 121 -6.47 -1.92 0.24
C LYS A 121 -7.66 -2.18 1.15
N ASP A 122 -8.79 -1.62 0.76
CA ASP A 122 -10.04 -1.75 1.52
C ASP A 122 -10.96 -2.82 0.90
N ASN A 123 -10.62 -3.34 -0.29
CA ASN A 123 -11.44 -4.33 -0.98
C ASN A 123 -11.26 -5.76 -0.42
N CYS A 124 -12.21 -6.19 0.41
CA CYS A 124 -12.23 -7.52 1.03
C CYS A 124 -12.14 -8.69 0.02
N ARG A 125 -12.65 -8.54 -1.20
CA ARG A 125 -12.53 -9.57 -2.25
C ARG A 125 -11.04 -9.82 -2.54
N ILE A 126 -10.29 -8.77 -2.86
CA ILE A 126 -8.87 -8.90 -3.26
C ILE A 126 -8.00 -9.46 -2.12
N SER A 127 -8.40 -9.21 -0.87
CA SER A 127 -7.76 -9.81 0.31
C SER A 127 -7.90 -11.35 0.37
N ASP A 128 -8.91 -11.94 -0.27
CA ASP A 128 -9.02 -13.38 -0.42
C ASP A 128 -8.30 -13.87 -1.67
N THR A 129 -7.21 -14.61 -1.47
CA THR A 129 -6.40 -15.24 -2.52
C THR A 129 -7.21 -16.08 -3.52
N LYS A 130 -8.35 -16.64 -3.10
CA LYS A 130 -9.22 -17.46 -3.98
C LYS A 130 -9.97 -16.61 -5.00
N THR A 131 -10.22 -15.34 -4.71
CA THR A 131 -11.04 -14.46 -5.55
C THR A 131 -10.22 -13.41 -6.30
N GLN A 132 -8.89 -13.44 -6.14
CA GLN A 132 -7.93 -12.60 -6.86
C GLN A 132 -7.97 -12.86 -8.37
N LYS A 133 -7.95 -11.77 -9.14
CA LYS A 133 -7.86 -11.78 -10.61
C LYS A 133 -6.60 -11.08 -11.07
N LEU A 134 -6.15 -11.36 -12.30
CA LEU A 134 -4.97 -10.69 -12.87
C LEU A 134 -5.15 -9.16 -12.91
N GLU A 135 -6.35 -8.67 -13.28
CA GLU A 135 -6.61 -7.24 -13.39
C GLU A 135 -6.53 -6.47 -12.06
N ASP A 136 -6.50 -7.14 -10.91
CA ASP A 136 -6.36 -6.53 -9.60
C ASP A 136 -4.93 -6.04 -9.31
N PHE A 137 -3.96 -6.46 -10.13
CA PHE A 137 -2.53 -6.28 -9.91
C PHE A 137 -1.84 -5.59 -11.07
N GLN A 138 -0.65 -5.06 -10.81
CA GLN A 138 0.20 -4.45 -11.82
C GLN A 138 1.69 -4.67 -11.50
N PRO A 139 2.54 -4.84 -12.53
CA PRO A 139 3.98 -4.92 -12.35
C PRO A 139 4.55 -3.50 -12.20
N LEU A 140 5.25 -3.24 -11.10
CA LEU A 140 5.94 -1.99 -10.84
C LEU A 140 7.40 -2.26 -10.50
N SER A 141 8.32 -1.40 -10.93
CA SER A 141 9.66 -1.45 -10.36
C SER A 141 9.62 -1.09 -8.88
N LYS A 142 10.57 -1.57 -8.07
CA LYS A 142 10.65 -1.20 -6.65
C LYS A 142 10.58 0.32 -6.43
N ALA A 143 11.28 1.09 -7.26
CA ALA A 143 11.24 2.56 -7.20
C ALA A 143 9.82 3.11 -7.46
N ALA A 144 9.14 2.63 -8.50
CA ALA A 144 7.78 3.05 -8.84
C ALA A 144 6.77 2.64 -7.74
N ASN A 145 6.91 1.43 -7.20
CA ASN A 145 6.08 0.93 -6.10
C ASN A 145 6.23 1.79 -4.83
N ASN A 146 7.47 2.17 -4.50
CA ASN A 146 7.74 3.08 -3.38
C ASN A 146 7.12 4.46 -3.60
N ALA A 147 7.23 5.03 -4.79
CA ALA A 147 6.59 6.31 -5.13
C ALA A 147 5.06 6.21 -5.01
N LYS A 148 4.44 5.19 -5.61
CA LYS A 148 3.00 4.90 -5.49
C LYS A 148 2.58 4.83 -4.03
N ARG A 149 3.32 4.13 -3.18
CA ARG A 149 3.03 4.02 -1.74
C ARG A 149 2.96 5.38 -1.06
N GLN A 150 3.92 6.28 -1.29
CA GLN A 150 3.90 7.60 -0.65
C GLN A 150 2.74 8.46 -1.17
N ILE A 151 2.46 8.39 -2.47
CA ILE A 151 1.32 9.09 -3.08
C ILE A 151 -0.01 8.61 -2.48
N CYS A 152 -0.19 7.28 -2.36
CA CYS A 152 -1.41 6.70 -1.80
C CYS A 152 -1.60 7.00 -0.32
N LYS A 153 -0.51 7.14 0.47
CA LYS A 153 -0.61 7.58 1.87
C LYS A 153 -1.19 8.99 1.97
N ARG A 154 -0.63 9.94 1.23
CA ARG A 154 -1.14 11.31 1.19
C ARG A 154 -2.61 11.35 0.74
N CYS A 155 -2.97 10.58 -0.28
CA CYS A 155 -4.36 10.44 -0.72
C CYS A 155 -5.28 9.92 0.41
N LYS A 156 -4.83 8.96 1.22
CA LYS A 156 -5.61 8.44 2.36
C LYS A 156 -5.76 9.46 3.48
N GLU A 157 -4.71 10.23 3.75
CA GLU A 157 -4.69 11.28 4.78
C GLU A 157 -5.59 12.46 4.41
N THR A 158 -5.58 12.90 3.16
CA THR A 158 -6.33 14.10 2.72
C THR A 158 -7.70 13.79 2.15
N ASN A 159 -7.98 12.53 1.79
CA ASN A 159 -9.12 12.14 0.94
C ASN A 159 -9.17 12.82 -0.44
N LEU A 160 -8.03 13.36 -0.89
CA LEU A 160 -7.87 13.91 -2.24
C LEU A 160 -7.04 12.96 -3.10
N ARG A 161 -7.60 12.60 -4.25
CA ARG A 161 -6.99 11.68 -5.22
C ARG A 161 -5.84 12.39 -5.94
N TRP A 162 -4.78 11.63 -6.21
CA TRP A 162 -3.58 12.20 -6.82
C TRP A 162 -3.82 12.61 -8.27
N ASN A 163 -3.54 13.88 -8.56
CA ASN A 163 -3.70 14.46 -9.89
C ASN A 163 -2.63 13.96 -10.86
N ALA A 164 -3.04 13.27 -11.94
CA ALA A 164 -2.11 12.75 -12.94
C ALA A 164 -1.33 13.83 -13.71
N LYS A 165 -1.80 15.09 -13.73
CA LYS A 165 -1.10 16.23 -14.35
C LYS A 165 0.18 16.65 -13.63
N ASN A 166 0.47 16.07 -12.46
CA ASN A 166 1.79 16.16 -11.85
C ASN A 166 2.89 15.57 -12.76
N LEU A 167 2.54 14.64 -13.66
CA LEU A 167 3.39 14.23 -14.76
C LEU A 167 3.11 15.12 -15.97
N LYS A 168 4.12 15.87 -16.42
CA LYS A 168 3.98 16.74 -17.59
C LYS A 168 3.56 15.93 -18.83
N GLY A 169 2.66 16.49 -19.63
CA GLY A 169 2.12 15.86 -20.85
C GLY A 169 0.86 15.02 -20.62
N ASN A 170 0.46 14.76 -19.38
CA ASN A 170 -0.81 14.08 -19.10
C ASN A 170 -2.01 15.02 -19.37
N PRO A 171 -2.99 14.61 -20.21
CA PRO A 171 -4.09 15.49 -20.62
C PRO A 171 -5.15 15.66 -19.53
N TYR A 172 -5.39 14.63 -18.71
CA TYR A 172 -6.44 14.61 -17.69
C TYR A 172 -5.88 14.31 -16.30
N SER A 173 -6.50 14.85 -15.27
CA SER A 173 -6.14 14.52 -13.87
C SER A 173 -6.53 13.08 -13.51
N PHE A 174 -7.67 12.62 -14.06
CA PHE A 174 -8.27 11.31 -13.81
C PHE A 174 -8.90 10.78 -15.09
N TYR A 175 -8.86 9.47 -15.31
CA TYR A 175 -9.60 8.86 -16.41
C TYR A 175 -11.05 8.54 -16.02
N GLU A 176 -11.37 8.52 -14.71
CA GLU A 176 -12.72 8.31 -14.17
C GLU A 176 -12.88 9.03 -12.82
N GLY A 177 -14.06 9.62 -12.61
CA GLY A 177 -14.37 10.43 -11.44
C GLY A 177 -13.57 11.73 -11.33
N ASN A 178 -13.45 12.24 -10.11
CA ASN A 178 -12.87 13.56 -9.83
C ASN A 178 -11.81 13.49 -8.71
N GLU A 179 -11.42 14.63 -8.16
CA GLU A 179 -10.38 14.74 -7.12
C GLU A 179 -10.82 14.17 -5.76
N ILE A 180 -12.11 14.15 -5.47
CA ILE A 180 -12.62 13.72 -4.17
C ILE A 180 -12.70 12.21 -4.14
N TYR A 181 -12.11 11.59 -3.12
CA TYR A 181 -12.26 10.16 -2.91
C TYR A 181 -13.66 9.84 -2.39
N THR A 182 -14.34 8.88 -3.03
CA THR A 182 -15.56 8.25 -2.53
C THR A 182 -15.33 6.75 -2.42
N LYS A 183 -16.04 6.06 -1.51
CA LYS A 183 -15.87 4.61 -1.33
C LYS A 183 -16.40 3.83 -2.52
N GLU A 184 -17.43 4.38 -3.17
CA GLU A 184 -18.14 3.80 -4.32
C GLU A 184 -17.22 3.76 -5.56
N LEU A 185 -16.48 4.85 -5.80
CA LEU A 185 -15.50 4.92 -6.89
C LEU A 185 -14.17 4.26 -6.50
N GLY A 186 -13.76 4.43 -5.24
CA GLY A 186 -12.48 4.00 -4.72
C GLY A 186 -11.31 4.64 -5.46
N CYS A 187 -10.32 3.82 -5.82
CA CYS A 187 -9.13 4.28 -6.55
C CYS A 187 -9.35 4.36 -8.07
N LYS A 188 -10.43 3.77 -8.62
CA LYS A 188 -10.68 3.63 -10.06
C LYS A 188 -10.73 5.00 -10.74
N GLY A 189 -9.91 5.20 -11.79
CA GLY A 189 -9.76 6.50 -12.46
C GLY A 189 -8.45 7.23 -12.16
N CYS A 190 -7.72 6.81 -11.13
CA CYS A 190 -6.43 7.40 -10.77
C CYS A 190 -5.31 6.77 -11.61
N TYR A 191 -4.34 7.56 -12.06
CA TYR A 191 -3.16 7.05 -12.76
C TYR A 191 -2.41 5.99 -11.93
N GLN A 192 -2.29 6.18 -10.61
CA GLN A 192 -1.62 5.22 -9.72
C GLN A 192 -2.37 3.88 -9.59
N TYR A 193 -3.68 3.89 -9.83
CA TYR A 193 -4.50 2.68 -9.81
C TYR A 193 -4.23 1.83 -11.04
N ASP A 194 -4.29 2.44 -12.23
CA ASP A 194 -4.02 1.74 -13.49
C ASP A 194 -3.45 2.72 -14.54
N PRO A 195 -2.11 2.78 -14.68
CA PRO A 195 -1.46 3.61 -15.70
C PRO A 195 -1.83 3.22 -17.14
N VAL A 196 -2.13 1.93 -17.37
CA VAL A 196 -2.47 1.43 -18.70
C VAL A 196 -3.88 1.86 -19.09
N ALA A 197 -4.85 1.68 -18.19
CA ALA A 197 -6.21 2.17 -18.39
C ALA A 197 -6.24 3.70 -18.52
N TYR A 198 -5.44 4.42 -17.71
CA TYR A 198 -5.31 5.86 -17.84
C TYR A 198 -4.92 6.29 -19.26
N ARG A 199 -3.87 5.69 -19.84
CA ARG A 199 -3.40 6.03 -21.19
C ARG A 199 -4.47 5.71 -22.24
N LYS A 200 -5.05 4.51 -22.21
CA LYS A 200 -6.07 4.07 -23.17
C LYS A 200 -7.32 4.97 -23.13
N THR A 201 -7.85 5.21 -21.94
CA THR A 201 -9.05 6.03 -21.76
C THR A 201 -8.78 7.50 -22.09
N SER A 202 -7.58 8.01 -21.82
CA SER A 202 -7.22 9.38 -22.22
C SER A 202 -7.27 9.55 -23.73
N VAL A 203 -6.75 8.59 -24.50
CA VAL A 203 -6.84 8.63 -25.97
C VAL A 203 -8.29 8.62 -26.43
N LEU A 204 -9.12 7.73 -25.88
CA LEU A 204 -10.54 7.65 -26.23
C LEU A 204 -11.30 8.94 -25.92
N LYS A 205 -11.02 9.57 -24.77
CA LYS A 205 -11.63 10.85 -24.40
C LYS A 205 -11.25 11.97 -25.36
N ILE A 206 -9.98 12.08 -25.71
CA ILE A 206 -9.51 13.07 -26.69
C ILE A 206 -10.21 12.85 -28.04
N SER A 207 -10.29 11.60 -28.52
CA SER A 207 -10.98 11.28 -29.77
C SER A 207 -12.46 11.67 -29.74
N HIS A 208 -13.13 11.44 -28.60
CA HIS A 208 -14.52 11.83 -28.41
C HIS A 208 -14.69 13.36 -28.41
N GLU A 209 -13.87 14.08 -27.64
CA GLU A 209 -13.87 15.55 -27.59
C GLU A 209 -13.61 16.17 -28.98
N ILE A 210 -12.69 15.60 -29.76
CA ILE A 210 -12.44 16.03 -31.14
C ILE A 210 -13.69 15.82 -32.00
N THR A 211 -14.33 14.64 -31.89
CA THR A 211 -15.54 14.33 -32.66
C THR A 211 -16.68 15.27 -32.29
N GLU A 212 -16.92 15.50 -31.00
CA GLU A 212 -17.94 16.44 -30.53
C GLU A 212 -17.68 17.87 -31.04
N ASN A 213 -16.43 18.32 -31.00
CA ASN A 213 -16.06 19.65 -31.51
C ASN A 213 -16.29 19.77 -33.02
N ILE A 214 -16.00 18.72 -33.79
CA ILE A 214 -16.29 18.68 -35.23
C ILE A 214 -17.81 18.74 -35.46
N MET A 215 -18.58 17.94 -34.73
CA MET A 215 -20.05 17.91 -34.87
C MET A 215 -20.67 19.27 -34.54
N LYS A 216 -20.27 19.91 -33.43
CA LYS A 216 -20.71 21.27 -33.06
C LYS A 216 -20.37 22.32 -34.10
N LYS A 217 -19.23 22.17 -34.80
CA LYS A 217 -18.81 23.10 -35.87
C LYS A 217 -19.61 22.90 -37.15
N LEU A 218 -19.97 21.66 -37.50
CA LEU A 218 -20.71 21.32 -38.72
C LEU A 218 -22.22 21.52 -38.55
N TYR A 219 -22.74 21.31 -37.35
CA TYR A 219 -24.16 21.40 -37.01
C TYR A 219 -24.33 22.26 -35.74
N PRO A 220 -24.26 23.60 -35.86
CA PRO A 220 -24.60 24.49 -34.76
C PRO A 220 -26.06 24.26 -34.36
N GLU A 221 -26.35 24.20 -33.06
CA GLU A 221 -27.74 24.33 -32.60
C GLU A 221 -28.16 25.78 -32.85
N ASP A 222 -29.22 25.99 -33.63
CA ASP A 222 -29.82 27.30 -33.93
C ASP A 222 -30.30 28.03 -32.65
#